data_AF-A0A2E3J8P3-F1
#
_entry.id   AF-A0A2E3J8P3-F1
#
_cell.length_a   1.000
_cell.length_b   1.000
_cell.length_c   1.000
_cell.angle_alpha   90.00
_cell.angle_beta   90.00
_cell.angle_gamma   90.00
#
_symmetry.space_group_name_H-M   'P 1'
#
loop_
_entity.id
_entity.type
_entity.pdbx_description
1 polymer ?
#
loop_
_entity_poly.entity_id
_entity_poly.type
_entity_poly.pdbx_seq_one_letter_code
_entity_poly.pdbx_strand_id
1 'polypeptide(L)'
;MSHRSQRRDLSKDNLIRDFASLFDDPDTLRMLYLITFSDLSSVTRSAWTAWKGHLLWELYIKAFNALTQEAAVSVPALTSSSLLEELSSRYALDVIEGHLNSLPVRYAKLNTAADIGIHLELIDRAGDSEVAISVSPRRLFLEAAICTEDKPYRLSEICGVLATNDLNIFSSQAYTSKDGVILDIFQVTTREGDSEISCSRQKKMESQLDSVFHGIASTEELFVRHQQRWARRRKPSIKIETEIIFGNDISDDYTVIDIFAQDAVGLLYKIARSLSDLGLDIGTTRVNTQGDRAVNSFYNVSRKGEKVVDPDLLDQIRQILLEQIG
;
A
#
# COMPACT_ATOMS: atom_id res chain seq x y z
N MET A 1 -12.41 -14.79 -7.54
CA MET A 1 -12.55 -13.79 -6.45
C MET A 1 -11.21 -13.45 -5.80
N SER A 2 -10.43 -14.43 -5.34
CA SER A 2 -9.13 -14.25 -4.67
C SER A 2 -8.15 -13.27 -5.35
N HIS A 3 -7.95 -13.41 -6.67
CA HIS A 3 -7.07 -12.53 -7.43
C HIS A 3 -7.50 -11.05 -7.34
N ARG A 4 -8.80 -10.78 -7.55
CA ARG A 4 -9.37 -9.42 -7.49
C ARG A 4 -9.24 -8.82 -6.09
N SER A 5 -9.56 -9.58 -5.04
CA SER A 5 -9.49 -9.06 -3.66
C SER A 5 -8.06 -8.78 -3.20
N GLN A 6 -7.09 -9.57 -3.64
CA GLN A 6 -5.72 -9.49 -3.11
C GLN A 6 -4.77 -8.62 -3.93
N ARG A 7 -5.08 -8.32 -5.20
CA ARG A 7 -4.19 -7.56 -6.10
C ARG A 7 -4.72 -6.21 -6.53
N ARG A 8 -6.01 -5.97 -6.36
CA ARG A 8 -6.64 -4.75 -6.87
C ARG A 8 -7.00 -3.80 -5.75
N ASP A 9 -7.08 -2.52 -6.11
CA ASP A 9 -7.50 -1.51 -5.17
C ASP A 9 -9.04 -1.54 -5.01
N LEU A 10 -9.49 -2.09 -3.87
CA LEU A 10 -10.91 -2.21 -3.54
C LEU A 10 -11.57 -0.88 -3.17
N SER A 11 -10.82 0.22 -3.16
CA SER A 11 -11.36 1.58 -3.00
C SER A 11 -12.08 2.09 -4.25
N LYS A 12 -11.82 1.48 -5.42
CA LYS A 12 -12.28 1.94 -6.71
C LYS A 12 -13.69 1.42 -7.01
N ASP A 13 -14.67 2.32 -7.03
CA ASP A 13 -16.09 1.98 -7.23
C ASP A 13 -16.37 1.33 -8.59
N ASN A 14 -15.64 1.70 -9.65
CA ASN A 14 -15.78 1.08 -10.98
C ASN A 14 -15.39 -0.40 -10.93
N LEU A 15 -14.27 -0.74 -10.28
CA LEU A 15 -13.84 -2.12 -10.11
C LEU A 15 -14.86 -2.96 -9.36
N ILE A 16 -15.47 -2.40 -8.31
CA ILE A 16 -16.53 -3.08 -7.56
C ILE A 16 -17.75 -3.31 -8.44
N ARG A 17 -18.17 -2.29 -9.21
CA ARG A 17 -19.32 -2.38 -10.13
C ARG A 17 -19.08 -3.39 -11.25
N ASP A 18 -17.90 -3.38 -11.87
CA ASP A 18 -17.51 -4.32 -12.93
C ASP A 18 -17.41 -5.75 -12.42
N PHE A 19 -17.00 -5.94 -11.16
CA PHE A 19 -16.99 -7.27 -10.56
C PHE A 19 -18.41 -7.72 -10.20
N ALA A 20 -19.24 -6.83 -9.65
CA ALA A 20 -20.63 -7.10 -9.32
C ALA A 20 -21.43 -7.48 -10.58
N SER A 21 -21.23 -6.79 -11.71
CA SER A 21 -21.95 -7.04 -12.97
C SER A 21 -21.69 -8.41 -13.60
N LEU A 22 -20.73 -9.18 -13.09
CA LEU A 22 -20.48 -10.57 -13.49
C LEU A 22 -21.52 -11.55 -12.91
N PHE A 23 -22.39 -11.10 -12.00
CA PHE A 23 -23.36 -11.93 -11.31
C PHE A 23 -24.77 -11.39 -11.51
N ASP A 24 -25.69 -12.27 -11.88
CA ASP A 24 -27.12 -11.92 -12.03
C ASP A 24 -27.86 -11.92 -10.68
N ASP A 25 -27.37 -12.70 -9.70
CA ASP A 25 -28.01 -12.87 -8.40
C ASP A 25 -27.02 -12.87 -7.22
N PRO A 26 -27.43 -12.41 -6.02
CA PRO A 26 -26.55 -12.36 -4.85
C PRO A 26 -26.18 -13.73 -4.26
N ASP A 27 -26.95 -14.80 -4.53
CA ASP A 27 -26.66 -16.15 -4.02
C ASP A 27 -25.47 -16.77 -4.75
N THR A 28 -25.32 -16.53 -6.04
CA THR A 28 -24.13 -16.91 -6.81
C THR A 28 -22.88 -16.23 -6.26
N LEU A 29 -22.95 -14.93 -5.93
CA LEU A 29 -21.83 -14.24 -5.29
C LEU A 29 -21.49 -14.84 -3.91
N ARG A 30 -22.51 -15.19 -3.10
CA ARG A 30 -22.31 -15.89 -1.80
C ARG A 30 -21.63 -17.23 -1.99
N MET A 31 -22.06 -18.04 -2.95
CA MET A 31 -21.45 -19.33 -3.25
C MET A 31 -19.99 -19.16 -3.69
N LEU A 32 -19.70 -18.17 -4.54
CA LEU A 32 -18.33 -17.87 -4.96
C LEU A 32 -17.44 -17.46 -3.78
N TYR A 33 -17.97 -16.67 -2.84
CA TYR A 33 -17.26 -16.33 -1.62
C TYR A 33 -16.93 -17.59 -0.79
N LEU A 34 -17.93 -18.43 -0.53
CA LEU A 34 -17.76 -19.65 0.27
C LEU A 34 -16.78 -20.63 -0.37
N ILE A 35 -16.88 -20.89 -1.68
CA ILE A 35 -15.94 -21.79 -2.35
C ILE A 35 -14.53 -21.20 -2.39
N THR A 36 -14.38 -19.88 -2.56
CA THR A 36 -13.07 -19.21 -2.51
C THR A 36 -12.46 -19.32 -1.10
N PHE A 37 -13.27 -19.13 -0.06
CA PHE A 37 -12.83 -19.31 1.33
C PHE A 37 -12.40 -20.76 1.60
N SER A 38 -13.22 -21.74 1.20
CA SER A 38 -12.92 -23.17 1.37
C SER A 38 -11.64 -23.56 0.63
N ASP A 39 -11.46 -23.11 -0.61
CA ASP A 39 -10.25 -23.35 -1.39
C ASP A 39 -9.01 -22.79 -0.67
N LEU A 40 -9.00 -21.49 -0.39
CA LEU A 40 -7.86 -20.82 0.23
C LEU A 40 -7.52 -21.34 1.63
N SER A 41 -8.52 -21.70 2.44
CA SER A 41 -8.32 -22.22 3.79
C SER A 41 -7.85 -23.69 3.82
N SER A 42 -7.98 -24.41 2.71
CA SER A 42 -7.63 -25.84 2.63
C SER A 42 -6.21 -26.13 2.15
N VAL A 43 -5.50 -25.17 1.54
CA VAL A 43 -4.19 -25.42 0.89
C VAL A 43 -3.03 -25.48 1.88
N THR A 44 -2.71 -24.37 2.55
CA THR A 44 -1.62 -24.26 3.53
C THR A 44 -1.95 -23.22 4.60
N ARG A 45 -1.28 -23.32 5.76
CA ARG A 45 -1.42 -22.31 6.83
C ARG A 45 -1.02 -20.89 6.40
N SER A 46 -0.21 -20.74 5.35
CA SER A 46 0.20 -19.43 4.80
C SER A 46 -0.70 -18.95 3.64
N ALA A 47 -1.51 -19.85 3.06
CA ALA A 47 -2.46 -19.49 2.00
C ALA A 47 -3.57 -18.57 2.54
N TRP A 48 -4.01 -18.80 3.78
CA TRP A 48 -5.04 -18.02 4.45
C TRP A 48 -4.49 -17.25 5.65
N THR A 49 -4.51 -15.92 5.58
CA THR A 49 -4.17 -15.02 6.69
C THR A 49 -5.38 -14.17 7.07
N ALA A 50 -5.40 -13.64 8.29
CA ALA A 50 -6.45 -12.73 8.75
C ALA A 50 -6.66 -11.54 7.77
N TRP A 51 -5.55 -11.00 7.24
CA TRP A 51 -5.56 -9.96 6.23
C TRP A 51 -6.18 -10.40 4.90
N LYS A 52 -5.77 -11.54 4.34
CA LYS A 52 -6.37 -12.08 3.10
C LYS A 52 -7.88 -12.34 3.27
N GLY A 53 -8.29 -12.79 4.45
CA GLY A 53 -9.69 -12.96 4.79
C GLY A 53 -10.46 -11.65 4.85
N HIS A 54 -9.86 -10.61 5.42
CA HIS A 54 -10.44 -9.26 5.42
C HIS A 54 -10.64 -8.72 4.00
N LEU A 55 -9.63 -8.83 3.13
CA LEU A 55 -9.74 -8.39 1.73
C LEU A 55 -10.81 -9.16 0.94
N LEU A 56 -10.89 -10.48 1.13
CA LEU A 56 -11.91 -11.30 0.47
C LEU A 56 -13.31 -10.90 0.94
N TRP A 57 -13.49 -10.70 2.25
CA TRP A 57 -14.74 -10.25 2.85
C TRP A 57 -15.14 -8.85 2.39
N GLU A 58 -14.19 -7.92 2.32
CA GLU A 58 -14.42 -6.56 1.86
C GLU A 58 -14.92 -6.54 0.41
N LEU A 59 -14.27 -7.27 -0.51
CA LEU A 59 -14.72 -7.39 -1.89
C LEU A 59 -16.14 -8.00 -1.95
N TYR A 60 -16.41 -9.05 -1.16
CA TYR A 60 -17.71 -9.69 -1.10
C TYR A 60 -18.81 -8.69 -0.70
N ILE A 61 -18.64 -7.99 0.42
CA ILE A 61 -19.65 -7.04 0.93
C ILE A 61 -19.87 -5.88 -0.04
N LYS A 62 -18.78 -5.31 -0.59
CA LYS A 62 -18.89 -4.22 -1.56
C LYS A 62 -19.63 -4.64 -2.81
N ALA A 63 -19.32 -5.82 -3.36
CA ALA A 63 -20.00 -6.35 -4.53
C ALA A 63 -21.46 -6.73 -4.24
N PHE A 64 -21.73 -7.29 -3.05
CA PHE A 64 -23.07 -7.66 -2.61
C PHE A 64 -23.97 -6.43 -2.54
N ASN A 65 -23.51 -5.35 -1.89
CA ASN A 65 -24.27 -4.09 -1.80
C ASN A 65 -24.50 -3.46 -3.19
N ALA A 66 -23.49 -3.53 -4.08
CA ALA A 66 -23.63 -3.05 -5.44
C ALA A 66 -24.69 -3.83 -6.24
N LEU A 67 -24.80 -5.15 -6.02
CA LEU A 67 -25.80 -6.01 -6.65
C LEU A 67 -27.21 -5.78 -6.12
N THR A 68 -27.39 -5.71 -4.81
CA THR A 68 -28.72 -5.62 -4.19
C THR A 68 -29.33 -4.23 -4.30
N GLN A 69 -28.55 -3.23 -4.75
CA GLN A 69 -28.89 -1.80 -4.67
C GLN A 69 -29.30 -1.37 -3.27
N GLU A 70 -29.04 -2.19 -2.25
CA GLU A 70 -29.12 -1.77 -0.88
C GLU A 70 -28.04 -0.70 -0.75
N ALA A 71 -28.51 0.55 -0.59
CA ALA A 71 -27.66 1.66 -0.14
C ALA A 71 -26.80 1.06 0.96
N ALA A 72 -25.49 1.02 0.70
CA ALA A 72 -24.55 0.20 1.43
C ALA A 72 -24.92 0.17 2.92
N VAL A 73 -24.72 -0.99 3.59
CA VAL A 73 -24.24 -0.91 4.97
C VAL A 73 -22.92 -0.17 4.87
N SER A 74 -23.02 1.15 4.81
CA SER A 74 -21.90 2.04 4.64
C SER A 74 -21.18 1.89 5.96
N VAL A 75 -19.98 1.31 5.92
CA VAL A 75 -18.90 1.99 6.65
C VAL A 75 -19.07 3.44 6.23
N PRO A 76 -19.52 4.34 7.13
CA PRO A 76 -20.03 5.64 6.73
C PRO A 76 -18.99 6.23 5.79
N ALA A 77 -19.36 6.34 4.51
CA ALA A 77 -18.62 7.19 3.60
C ALA A 77 -18.83 8.54 4.26
N LEU A 78 -17.85 8.96 5.07
CA LEU A 78 -18.03 10.14 5.86
C LEU A 78 -18.27 11.24 4.85
N THR A 79 -19.51 11.70 4.78
CA THR A 79 -19.86 12.88 4.00
C THR A 79 -18.92 13.96 4.51
N SER A 80 -18.44 14.85 3.64
CA SER A 80 -17.53 15.92 4.05
C SER A 80 -18.02 16.65 5.31
N SER A 81 -19.35 16.75 5.50
CA SER A 81 -19.97 17.27 6.72
C SER A 81 -19.68 16.49 8.01
N SER A 82 -19.73 15.15 8.02
CA SER A 82 -19.48 14.37 9.24
C SER A 82 -18.00 14.33 9.61
N LEU A 83 -17.11 14.34 8.60
CA LEU A 83 -15.66 14.52 8.81
C LEU A 83 -15.37 15.84 9.52
N LEU A 84 -15.95 16.92 9.00
CA LEU A 84 -15.74 18.27 9.54
C LEU A 84 -16.27 18.39 10.96
N GLU A 85 -17.44 17.82 11.26
CA GLU A 85 -18.02 17.88 12.60
C GLU A 85 -17.10 17.22 13.65
N GLU A 86 -16.60 16.01 13.37
CA GLU A 86 -15.73 15.29 14.31
C GLU A 86 -14.38 15.99 14.50
N LEU A 87 -13.75 16.47 13.41
CA LEU A 87 -12.46 17.14 13.43
C LEU A 87 -12.51 18.56 14.03
N SER A 88 -13.63 19.27 13.87
CA SER A 88 -13.81 20.64 14.36
C SER A 88 -13.70 20.78 15.88
N SER A 89 -13.80 19.66 16.60
CA SER A 89 -13.57 19.62 18.05
C SER A 89 -12.10 19.83 18.45
N ARG A 90 -11.16 19.57 17.53
CA ARG A 90 -9.71 19.63 17.78
C ARG A 90 -8.98 20.63 16.89
N TYR A 91 -9.47 20.87 15.68
CA TYR A 91 -8.83 21.73 14.69
C TYR A 91 -9.79 22.81 14.21
N ALA A 92 -9.23 23.98 13.88
CA ALA A 92 -9.99 25.03 13.23
C ALA A 92 -10.42 24.60 11.81
N LEU A 93 -11.61 25.05 11.37
CA LEU A 93 -12.20 24.62 10.10
C LEU A 93 -11.33 24.97 8.90
N ASP A 94 -10.66 26.12 8.92
CA ASP A 94 -9.74 26.58 7.88
C ASP A 94 -8.52 25.66 7.73
N VAL A 95 -7.99 25.13 8.84
CA VAL A 95 -6.90 24.15 8.83
C VAL A 95 -7.36 22.83 8.19
N ILE A 96 -8.53 22.34 8.58
CA ILE A 96 -9.09 21.09 8.04
C ILE A 96 -9.36 21.22 6.55
N GLU A 97 -10.04 22.30 6.13
CA GLU A 97 -10.33 22.56 4.73
C GLU A 97 -9.06 22.78 3.91
N GLY A 98 -8.08 23.51 4.45
CA GLY A 98 -6.78 23.70 3.81
C GLY A 98 -6.08 22.37 3.53
N HIS A 99 -6.02 21.48 4.53
CA HIS A 99 -5.44 20.14 4.41
C HIS A 99 -6.17 19.26 3.40
N LEU A 100 -7.50 19.22 3.46
CA LEU A 100 -8.29 18.41 2.53
C LEU A 100 -8.20 18.93 1.09
N ASN A 101 -8.09 20.24 0.90
CA ASN A 101 -7.96 20.87 -0.42
C ASN A 101 -6.54 20.78 -0.99
N SER A 102 -5.53 20.57 -0.15
CA SER A 102 -4.15 20.40 -0.58
C SER A 102 -3.87 18.97 -1.08
N LEU A 103 -4.66 17.98 -0.65
CA LEU A 103 -4.52 16.58 -1.04
C LEU A 103 -5.54 16.13 -2.11
N PRO A 104 -5.27 15.02 -2.83
CA PRO A 104 -6.23 14.46 -3.77
C PRO A 104 -7.54 14.01 -3.10
N VAL A 105 -8.67 14.16 -3.79
CA VAL A 105 -10.02 13.78 -3.30
C VAL A 105 -10.09 12.35 -2.74
N ARG A 106 -9.29 11.43 -3.30
CA ARG A 106 -9.20 10.04 -2.81
C ARG A 106 -8.75 9.94 -1.34
N TYR A 107 -7.96 10.87 -0.84
CA TYR A 107 -7.50 10.89 0.55
C TYR A 107 -8.67 10.97 1.53
N ALA A 108 -9.58 11.93 1.33
CA ALA A 108 -10.75 12.11 2.19
C ALA A 108 -11.72 10.92 2.14
N LYS A 109 -11.77 10.20 1.02
CA LYS A 109 -12.60 8.99 0.87
C LYS A 109 -12.05 7.76 1.58
N LEU A 110 -10.73 7.70 1.75
CA LEU A 110 -10.03 6.51 2.24
C LEU A 110 -9.68 6.56 3.72
N ASN A 111 -9.80 7.73 4.36
CA ASN A 111 -9.36 7.95 5.73
C ASN A 111 -10.54 8.42 6.59
N THR A 112 -10.62 7.91 7.82
CA THR A 112 -11.63 8.35 8.79
C THR A 112 -11.25 9.70 9.40
N ALA A 113 -12.19 10.36 10.10
CA ALA A 113 -11.89 11.59 10.84
C ALA A 113 -10.76 11.37 11.87
N ALA A 114 -10.80 10.25 12.60
CA ALA A 114 -9.74 9.89 13.54
C ALA A 114 -8.37 9.76 12.85
N ASP A 115 -8.32 9.13 11.68
CA ASP A 115 -7.07 8.96 10.92
C ASP A 115 -6.56 10.30 10.41
N ILE A 116 -7.45 11.14 9.88
CA ILE A 116 -7.10 12.49 9.42
C ILE A 116 -6.57 13.34 10.57
N GLY A 117 -7.13 13.21 11.77
CA GLY A 117 -6.59 13.87 12.97
C GLY A 117 -5.14 13.46 13.25
N ILE A 118 -4.84 12.16 13.21
CA ILE A 118 -3.46 11.65 13.36
C ILE A 118 -2.54 12.21 12.27
N HIS A 119 -3.01 12.31 11.03
CA HIS A 119 -2.21 12.85 9.93
C HIS A 119 -1.93 14.35 10.08
N LEU A 120 -2.88 15.13 10.58
CA LEU A 120 -2.67 16.55 10.91
C LEU A 120 -1.60 16.71 11.99
N GLU A 121 -1.69 15.95 13.10
CA GLU A 121 -0.64 15.95 14.15
C GLU A 121 0.73 15.54 13.59
N LEU A 122 0.75 14.60 12.64
CA LEU A 122 1.98 14.12 12.02
C LEU A 122 2.61 15.18 11.12
N ILE A 123 1.81 15.91 10.34
CA ILE A 123 2.28 16.98 9.46
C ILE A 123 2.83 18.15 10.28
N ASP A 124 2.13 18.52 11.36
CA ASP A 124 2.60 19.56 12.28
C ASP A 124 3.98 19.18 12.88
N ARG A 125 4.15 17.91 13.30
CA ARG A 125 5.45 17.40 13.79
C ARG A 125 6.54 17.39 12.72
N ALA A 126 6.18 17.10 11.46
CA ALA A 126 7.13 17.09 10.35
C ALA A 126 7.65 18.49 10.02
N GLY A 127 6.92 19.56 10.33
CA GLY A 127 7.41 20.93 10.16
C GLY A 127 8.74 21.22 10.87
N ASP A 128 9.07 20.44 11.92
CA ASP A 128 10.28 20.57 12.72
C ASP A 128 11.38 19.55 12.37
N SER A 129 11.18 18.66 11.38
CA SER A 129 12.09 17.53 11.10
C SER A 129 12.03 17.05 9.65
N GLU A 130 13.10 16.46 9.11
CA GLU A 130 13.10 15.89 7.73
C GLU A 130 12.06 14.78 7.54
N VAL A 131 11.70 14.09 8.62
CA VAL A 131 10.70 13.03 8.63
C VAL A 131 9.99 12.95 9.96
N ALA A 132 8.68 12.70 9.92
CA ALA A 132 7.91 12.28 11.07
C ALA A 132 7.22 10.95 10.75
N ILE A 133 7.12 10.08 11.76
CA ILE A 133 6.38 8.82 11.67
C ILE A 133 5.34 8.71 12.79
N SER A 134 4.17 8.21 12.43
CA SER A 134 3.15 7.73 13.35
C SER A 134 2.86 6.26 13.04
N VAL A 135 2.82 5.42 14.08
CA VAL A 135 2.47 4.01 13.93
C VAL A 135 1.31 3.69 14.86
N SER A 136 0.17 3.35 14.27
CA SER A 136 -1.08 3.09 14.97
C SER A 136 -1.49 1.62 14.79
N PRO A 137 -1.70 0.87 15.89
CA PRO A 137 -2.19 -0.50 15.79
C PRO A 137 -3.65 -0.51 15.32
N ARG A 138 -3.95 -1.39 14.37
CA ARG A 138 -5.32 -1.74 13.96
C ARG A 138 -5.57 -3.20 14.31
N ARG A 139 -6.80 -3.66 14.07
CA ARG A 139 -7.21 -5.03 14.43
C ARG A 139 -6.39 -6.13 13.74
N LEU A 140 -5.93 -5.89 12.51
CA LEU A 140 -5.28 -6.92 11.66
C LEU A 140 -3.88 -6.50 11.15
N PHE A 141 -3.52 -5.24 11.31
CA PHE A 141 -2.29 -4.66 10.79
C PHE A 141 -1.91 -3.43 11.62
N LEU A 142 -0.71 -2.93 11.40
CA LEU A 142 -0.22 -1.63 11.84
C LEU A 142 -0.37 -0.65 10.69
N GLU A 143 -0.90 0.51 10.96
CA GLU A 143 -0.81 1.63 10.04
C GLU A 143 0.43 2.44 10.36
N ALA A 144 1.35 2.57 9.42
CA ALA A 144 2.51 3.44 9.52
C ALA A 144 2.31 4.61 8.56
N ALA A 145 1.98 5.79 9.11
CA ALA A 145 1.91 7.04 8.38
C ALA A 145 3.25 7.76 8.50
N ILE A 146 3.83 8.16 7.37
CA ILE A 146 5.14 8.79 7.29
C ILE A 146 4.98 10.10 6.52
N CYS A 147 5.45 11.19 7.11
CA CYS A 147 5.39 12.52 6.54
C CYS A 147 6.81 13.05 6.30
N THR A 148 7.06 13.61 5.12
CA THR A 148 8.36 14.17 4.72
C THR A 148 8.18 15.17 3.58
N GLU A 149 9.23 15.90 3.22
CA GLU A 149 9.27 16.72 2.01
C GLU A 149 9.45 15.86 0.75
N ASP A 150 8.91 16.34 -0.37
CA ASP A 150 9.10 15.69 -1.67
C ASP A 150 10.57 15.78 -2.15
N LYS A 151 11.27 14.65 -2.05
CA LYS A 151 12.64 14.47 -2.54
C LYS A 151 12.74 13.13 -3.30
N PRO A 152 13.68 13.01 -4.25
CA PRO A 152 13.90 11.77 -4.97
C PRO A 152 14.08 10.58 -4.03
N TYR A 153 13.52 9.42 -4.41
CA TYR A 153 13.68 8.13 -3.73
C TYR A 153 13.04 7.95 -2.35
N ARG A 154 12.36 8.95 -1.78
CA ARG A 154 11.74 8.86 -0.44
C ARG A 154 10.93 7.60 -0.20
N LEU A 155 10.02 7.28 -1.11
CA LEU A 155 9.19 6.07 -1.02
C LEU A 155 10.04 4.79 -0.97
N SER A 156 11.08 4.68 -1.81
CA SER A 156 11.97 3.54 -1.79
C SER A 156 12.73 3.46 -0.46
N GLU A 157 13.27 4.57 0.04
CA GLU A 157 14.01 4.63 1.30
C GLU A 157 13.13 4.19 2.48
N ILE A 158 11.87 4.63 2.50
CA ILE A 158 10.87 4.21 3.47
C ILE A 158 10.66 2.70 3.41
N CYS A 159 10.44 2.14 2.21
CA CYS A 159 10.27 0.70 2.03
C CYS A 159 11.50 -0.08 2.52
N GLY A 160 12.70 0.46 2.31
CA GLY A 160 13.96 -0.09 2.83
C GLY A 160 14.01 -0.12 4.35
N VAL A 161 13.67 0.99 5.02
CA VAL A 161 13.67 1.05 6.48
C VAL A 161 12.60 0.13 7.08
N LEU A 162 11.40 0.07 6.51
CA LEU A 162 10.35 -0.86 6.97
C LEU A 162 10.79 -2.32 6.82
N ALA A 163 11.37 -2.69 5.67
CA ALA A 163 11.86 -4.05 5.43
C ALA A 163 13.01 -4.46 6.37
N THR A 164 13.97 -3.57 6.63
CA THR A 164 15.09 -3.82 7.56
C THR A 164 14.66 -3.84 9.03
N ASN A 165 13.44 -3.39 9.32
CA ASN A 165 12.79 -3.57 10.60
C ASN A 165 11.83 -4.75 10.61
N ASP A 166 11.96 -5.74 9.72
CA ASP A 166 11.15 -6.97 9.68
C ASP A 166 9.63 -6.71 9.66
N LEU A 167 9.22 -5.65 8.95
CA LEU A 167 7.82 -5.37 8.66
C LEU A 167 7.46 -5.84 7.25
N ASN A 168 6.34 -6.56 7.16
CA ASN A 168 5.75 -6.97 5.90
C ASN A 168 4.75 -5.89 5.46
N ILE A 169 4.91 -5.35 4.26
CA ILE A 169 4.00 -4.34 3.69
C ILE A 169 2.93 -5.07 2.87
N PHE A 170 1.65 -4.76 3.12
CA PHE A 170 0.52 -5.29 2.34
C PHE A 170 -0.02 -4.29 1.34
N SER A 171 0.00 -3.01 1.71
CA SER A 171 -0.38 -1.93 0.81
C SER A 171 0.23 -0.62 1.24
N SER A 172 0.40 0.27 0.28
CA SER A 172 0.72 1.67 0.54
C SER A 172 -0.19 2.60 -0.24
N GLN A 173 -0.38 3.80 0.28
CA GLN A 173 -1.03 4.92 -0.37
C GLN A 173 -0.12 6.13 -0.23
N ALA A 174 0.32 6.67 -1.35
CA ALA A 174 1.16 7.85 -1.39
C ALA A 174 0.31 9.07 -1.75
N TYR A 175 0.55 10.15 -1.02
CA TYR A 175 -0.10 11.43 -1.24
C TYR A 175 0.94 12.53 -1.25
N THR A 176 0.88 13.39 -2.26
CA THR A 176 1.67 14.62 -2.31
C THR A 176 0.69 15.79 -2.23
N SER A 177 0.86 16.61 -1.20
CA SER A 177 0.14 17.86 -1.02
C SER A 177 0.58 18.88 -2.08
N LYS A 178 -0.31 19.82 -2.43
CA LYS A 178 0.02 21.00 -3.26
C LYS A 178 1.20 21.81 -2.71
N ASP A 179 1.43 21.73 -1.40
CA ASP A 179 2.50 22.46 -0.72
C ASP A 179 3.83 21.65 -0.66
N GLY A 180 3.91 20.51 -1.35
CA GLY A 180 5.14 19.71 -1.46
C GLY A 180 5.40 18.73 -0.31
N VAL A 181 4.43 18.57 0.60
CA VAL A 181 4.48 17.58 1.68
C VAL A 181 4.04 16.21 1.16
N ILE A 182 4.87 15.19 1.37
CA ILE A 182 4.54 13.77 1.16
C ILE A 182 3.92 13.21 2.44
N LEU A 183 2.77 12.55 2.29
CA LEU A 183 2.15 11.70 3.29
C LEU A 183 1.99 10.29 2.71
N ASP A 184 2.85 9.36 3.15
CA ASP A 184 2.79 7.96 2.75
C ASP A 184 2.20 7.12 3.89
N ILE A 185 1.13 6.38 3.59
CA ILE A 185 0.43 5.52 4.55
C ILE A 185 0.63 4.07 4.15
N PHE A 186 1.22 3.28 5.06
CA PHE A 186 1.47 1.86 4.86
C PHE A 186 0.64 1.01 5.80
N GLN A 187 0.08 -0.07 5.27
CA GLN A 187 -0.50 -1.14 6.07
C GLN A 187 0.53 -2.27 6.17
N VAL A 188 1.01 -2.52 7.38
CA VAL A 188 2.12 -3.44 7.64
C VAL A 188 1.80 -4.41 8.77
N THR A 189 2.48 -5.55 8.83
CA THR A 189 2.52 -6.38 10.05
C THR A 189 3.95 -6.70 10.42
N THR A 190 4.17 -7.19 11.63
CA THR A 190 5.41 -7.93 11.91
C THR A 190 5.51 -9.16 11.02
N ARG A 191 6.69 -9.76 10.99
CA ARG A 191 6.92 -11.01 10.27
C ARG A 191 6.09 -12.17 10.84
N GLU A 192 5.81 -12.13 12.13
CA GLU A 192 4.97 -13.06 12.86
C GLU A 192 3.47 -12.86 12.55
N GLY A 193 3.11 -11.73 11.93
CA GLY A 193 1.74 -11.36 11.60
C GLY A 193 1.06 -10.52 12.67
N ASP A 194 1.81 -9.99 13.63
CA ASP A 194 1.28 -9.13 14.68
C ASP A 194 0.95 -7.73 14.15
N SER A 195 -0.09 -7.14 14.73
CA SER A 195 -0.55 -5.78 14.48
C SER A 195 -0.06 -4.78 15.53
N GLU A 196 1.01 -5.12 16.26
CA GLU A 196 1.61 -4.30 17.31
C GLU A 196 3.15 -4.35 17.25
N ILE A 197 3.80 -3.23 17.60
CA ILE A 197 5.25 -3.16 17.79
C ILE A 197 5.60 -2.31 19.01
N SER A 198 6.77 -2.55 19.59
CA SER A 198 7.26 -1.77 20.73
C SER A 198 7.58 -0.32 20.35
N CYS A 199 7.41 0.59 21.31
CA CYS A 199 7.82 2.00 21.17
C CYS A 199 9.32 2.12 20.83
N SER A 200 10.17 1.22 21.34
CA SER A 200 11.60 1.18 20.97
C SER A 200 11.84 0.88 19.49
N ARG A 201 11.02 0.01 18.88
CA ARG A 201 11.11 -0.30 17.44
C ARG A 201 10.60 0.89 16.61
N GLN A 202 9.55 1.57 17.05
CA GLN A 202 9.07 2.80 16.42
C GLN A 202 10.14 3.90 16.41
N LYS A 203 10.72 4.23 17.58
CA LYS A 203 11.80 5.23 17.69
C LYS A 203 13.03 4.86 16.87
N LYS A 204 13.35 3.56 16.79
CA LYS A 204 14.43 3.07 15.94
C LYS A 204 14.13 3.31 14.47
N MET A 205 12.91 3.05 14.00
CA MET A 205 12.52 3.34 12.60
C MET A 205 12.61 4.82 12.29
N GLU A 206 12.10 5.68 13.18
CA GLU A 206 12.19 7.14 13.04
C GLU A 206 13.65 7.61 12.90
N SER A 207 14.53 7.16 13.81
CA SER A 207 15.96 7.48 13.75
C SER A 207 16.66 6.93 12.49
N GLN A 208 16.25 5.76 12.00
CA GLN A 208 16.81 5.19 10.77
C GLN A 208 16.35 5.95 9.53
N LEU A 209 15.06 6.32 9.45
CA LEU A 209 14.54 7.17 8.38
C LEU A 209 15.27 8.51 8.37
N ASP A 210 15.38 9.16 9.54
CA ASP A 210 16.08 10.43 9.69
C ASP A 210 17.55 10.34 9.22
N SER A 211 18.27 9.29 9.64
CA SER A 211 19.65 9.07 9.22
C SER A 211 19.79 8.83 7.72
N VAL A 212 18.86 8.08 7.11
CA VAL A 212 18.85 7.81 5.67
C VAL A 212 18.52 9.09 4.90
N PHE A 213 17.56 9.86 5.38
CA PHE A 213 17.08 11.06 4.70
C PHE A 213 18.11 12.20 4.71
N HIS A 214 18.94 12.27 5.75
CA HIS A 214 20.10 13.16 5.82
C HIS A 214 21.35 12.62 5.10
N GLY A 215 21.31 11.41 4.52
CA GLY A 215 22.45 10.77 3.88
C GLY A 215 23.57 10.33 4.84
N ILE A 216 23.29 10.26 6.14
CA ILE A 216 24.24 9.79 7.17
C ILE A 216 24.43 8.26 7.07
N ALA A 217 23.40 7.56 6.61
CA ALA A 217 23.44 6.13 6.32
C ALA A 217 22.74 5.84 4.98
N SER A 218 23.13 4.75 4.32
CA SER A 218 22.41 4.24 3.14
C SER A 218 21.45 3.10 3.51
N THR A 219 20.39 2.91 2.73
CA THR A 219 19.51 1.74 2.92
C THR A 219 20.23 0.42 2.65
N GLU A 220 21.20 0.43 1.72
CA GLU A 220 22.09 -0.68 1.41
C GLU A 220 22.87 -1.13 2.65
N GLU A 221 23.45 -0.20 3.40
CA GLU A 221 24.12 -0.50 4.67
C GLU A 221 23.17 -1.12 5.69
N LEU A 222 21.93 -0.62 5.77
CA LEU A 222 20.92 -1.19 6.66
C LEU A 222 20.58 -2.64 6.28
N PHE A 223 20.47 -2.93 4.98
CA PHE A 223 20.27 -4.29 4.48
C PHE A 223 21.46 -5.20 4.76
N VAL A 224 22.71 -4.74 4.59
CA VAL A 224 23.90 -5.53 4.93
C VAL A 224 23.90 -5.91 6.41
N ARG A 225 23.64 -4.94 7.31
CA ARG A 225 23.55 -5.18 8.76
C ARG A 225 22.40 -6.13 9.10
N HIS A 226 21.27 -6.02 8.41
CA HIS A 226 20.13 -6.92 8.58
C HIS A 226 20.46 -8.34 8.12
N GLN A 227 21.06 -8.50 6.94
CA GLN A 227 21.41 -9.81 6.38
C GLN A 227 22.42 -10.57 7.25
N GLN A 228 23.37 -9.87 7.88
CA GLN A 228 24.30 -10.48 8.85
C GLN A 228 23.58 -11.13 10.03
N ARG A 229 22.45 -10.55 10.49
CA ARG A 229 21.61 -11.15 11.55
C ARG A 229 20.86 -12.38 11.09
N TRP A 230 20.53 -12.44 9.79
CA TRP A 230 19.68 -13.47 9.18
C TRP A 230 20.43 -14.43 8.25
N ALA A 231 21.76 -14.52 8.35
CA ALA A 231 22.62 -15.34 7.47
C ALA A 231 22.26 -16.84 7.42
N ARG A 232 21.39 -17.32 8.32
CA ARG A 232 20.90 -18.69 8.40
C ARG A 232 19.61 -18.96 7.62
N ARG A 233 19.11 -18.00 6.83
CA ARG A 233 17.84 -18.17 6.11
C ARG A 233 17.97 -19.27 5.06
N ARG A 234 16.97 -20.15 5.02
CA ARG A 234 16.83 -21.21 4.01
C ARG A 234 16.80 -20.57 2.62
N LYS A 235 17.64 -21.03 1.71
CA LYS A 235 17.52 -20.68 0.28
C LYS A 235 16.23 -21.34 -0.26
N PRO A 236 15.40 -20.62 -1.02
CA PRO A 236 14.29 -21.24 -1.72
C PRO A 236 14.82 -22.33 -2.64
N SER A 237 14.13 -23.47 -2.70
CA SER A 237 14.57 -24.65 -3.44
C SER A 237 14.31 -24.56 -4.94
N ILE A 238 13.47 -23.61 -5.37
CA ILE A 238 13.05 -23.40 -6.75
C ILE A 238 13.17 -21.91 -7.05
N LYS A 239 13.84 -21.57 -8.16
CA LYS A 239 13.90 -20.20 -8.67
C LYS A 239 12.57 -19.89 -9.37
N ILE A 240 11.88 -18.85 -8.92
CA ILE A 240 10.67 -18.34 -9.59
C ILE A 240 11.10 -17.34 -10.67
N GLU A 241 10.59 -17.51 -11.89
CA GLU A 241 10.80 -16.56 -12.98
C GLU A 241 10.02 -15.27 -12.73
N THR A 242 10.68 -14.14 -13.00
CA THR A 242 10.07 -12.82 -12.87
C THR A 242 9.19 -12.53 -14.09
N GLU A 243 7.96 -12.10 -13.85
CA GLU A 243 6.97 -11.76 -14.87
C GLU A 243 6.42 -10.35 -14.58
N ILE A 244 6.27 -9.55 -15.64
CA ILE A 244 5.81 -8.16 -15.54
C ILE A 244 4.68 -7.95 -16.55
N ILE A 245 3.50 -7.59 -16.03
CA ILE A 245 2.29 -7.37 -16.81
C ILE A 245 1.82 -5.92 -16.60
N PHE A 246 1.51 -5.23 -17.69
CA PHE A 246 0.95 -3.89 -17.66
C PHE A 246 -0.57 -3.93 -17.91
N GLY A 247 -1.34 -3.22 -17.09
CA GLY A 247 -2.79 -3.14 -17.17
C GLY A 247 -3.27 -1.69 -17.23
N ASN A 248 -3.16 -1.08 -18.40
CA ASN A 248 -3.64 0.29 -18.64
C ASN A 248 -5.17 0.40 -18.76
N ASP A 249 -5.88 -0.71 -18.79
CA ASP A 249 -7.35 -0.81 -18.78
C ASP A 249 -7.93 -0.96 -17.35
N ILE A 250 -7.08 -1.21 -16.35
CA ILE A 250 -7.50 -1.54 -14.97
C ILE A 250 -7.88 -0.29 -14.17
N SER A 251 -7.27 0.85 -14.50
CA SER A 251 -7.50 2.12 -13.81
C SER A 251 -7.54 3.27 -14.81
N ASP A 252 -8.48 4.18 -14.64
CA ASP A 252 -8.59 5.39 -15.46
C ASP A 252 -7.43 6.36 -15.19
N ASP A 253 -6.91 6.36 -13.96
CA ASP A 253 -5.92 7.34 -13.49
C ASP A 253 -4.47 6.83 -13.54
N TYR A 254 -4.27 5.50 -13.53
CA TYR A 254 -2.96 4.89 -13.33
C TYR A 254 -2.61 3.84 -14.39
N THR A 255 -1.32 3.72 -14.67
CA THR A 255 -0.74 2.52 -15.28
C THR A 255 -0.51 1.48 -14.20
N VAL A 256 -1.19 0.35 -14.30
CA VAL A 256 -1.02 -0.74 -13.33
C VAL A 256 0.11 -1.66 -13.78
N ILE A 257 1.12 -1.84 -12.94
CA ILE A 257 2.23 -2.77 -13.16
C ILE A 257 2.10 -3.92 -12.17
N ASP A 258 1.72 -5.10 -12.68
CA ASP A 258 1.70 -6.33 -11.93
C ASP A 258 3.06 -7.03 -12.06
N ILE A 259 3.76 -7.20 -10.95
CA ILE A 259 5.07 -7.81 -10.86
C ILE A 259 4.96 -9.10 -10.06
N PHE A 260 5.38 -10.20 -10.68
CA PHE A 260 5.51 -11.48 -10.03
C PHE A 260 6.98 -11.84 -9.96
N ALA A 261 7.50 -12.15 -8.78
CA ALA A 261 8.92 -12.42 -8.60
C ALA A 261 9.15 -13.37 -7.43
N GLN A 262 10.39 -13.84 -7.30
CA GLN A 262 10.86 -14.51 -6.10
C GLN A 262 10.77 -13.56 -4.89
N ASP A 263 10.04 -13.95 -3.85
CA ASP A 263 9.97 -13.16 -2.63
C ASP A 263 11.32 -13.14 -1.91
N ALA A 264 11.74 -11.94 -1.51
CA ALA A 264 13.02 -11.68 -0.87
C ALA A 264 12.94 -10.39 -0.05
N VAL A 265 13.74 -10.33 1.02
CA VAL A 265 13.88 -9.12 1.83
C VAL A 265 14.38 -7.98 0.93
N GLY A 266 13.68 -6.85 0.95
CA GLY A 266 14.02 -5.68 0.16
C GLY A 266 13.54 -5.72 -1.30
N LEU A 267 12.73 -6.71 -1.71
CA LEU A 267 12.15 -6.74 -3.06
C LEU A 267 11.36 -5.46 -3.37
N LEU A 268 10.49 -5.03 -2.45
CA LEU A 268 9.71 -3.79 -2.64
C LEU A 268 10.59 -2.55 -2.72
N TYR A 269 11.67 -2.49 -1.91
CA TYR A 269 12.68 -1.42 -1.99
C TYR A 269 13.27 -1.34 -3.40
N LYS A 270 13.77 -2.47 -3.92
CA LYS A 270 14.36 -2.53 -5.27
C LYS A 270 13.39 -2.08 -6.35
N ILE A 271 12.15 -2.59 -6.31
CA ILE A 271 11.13 -2.21 -7.29
C ILE A 271 10.83 -0.70 -7.20
N ALA A 272 10.57 -0.18 -6.00
CA ALA A 272 10.26 1.23 -5.80
C ALA A 272 11.43 2.13 -6.26
N ARG A 273 12.67 1.70 -5.99
CA ARG A 273 13.88 2.40 -6.44
C ARG A 273 13.95 2.44 -7.97
N SER A 274 13.83 1.29 -8.64
CA SER A 274 13.89 1.21 -10.10
C SER A 274 12.78 2.02 -10.78
N LEU A 275 11.55 2.01 -10.23
CA LEU A 275 10.46 2.83 -10.75
C LEU A 275 10.76 4.34 -10.57
N SER A 276 11.36 4.73 -9.44
CA SER A 276 11.77 6.11 -9.20
C SER A 276 12.90 6.56 -10.13
N ASP A 277 13.89 5.70 -10.39
CA ASP A 277 14.98 5.93 -11.36
C ASP A 277 14.42 6.18 -12.78
N LEU A 278 13.33 5.50 -13.12
CA LEU A 278 12.58 5.66 -14.37
C LEU A 278 11.66 6.90 -14.39
N GLY A 279 11.62 7.68 -13.31
CA GLY A 279 10.76 8.86 -13.20
C GLY A 279 9.28 8.52 -13.07
N LEU A 280 8.95 7.37 -12.47
CA LEU A 280 7.58 6.97 -12.18
C LEU A 280 7.26 7.17 -10.71
N ASP A 281 6.12 7.81 -10.47
CA ASP A 281 5.56 7.97 -9.14
C ASP A 281 4.58 6.82 -8.87
N ILE A 282 4.58 6.32 -7.65
CA ILE A 282 3.70 5.24 -7.21
C ILE A 282 2.61 5.87 -6.34
N GLY A 283 1.36 5.86 -6.82
CA GLY A 283 0.23 6.38 -6.05
C GLY A 283 -0.31 5.39 -5.02
N THR A 284 -0.39 4.12 -5.39
CA THR A 284 -0.78 3.05 -4.47
C THR A 284 -0.13 1.71 -4.84
N THR A 285 0.06 0.86 -3.84
CA THR A 285 0.56 -0.50 -4.02
C THR A 285 -0.30 -1.53 -3.31
N ARG A 286 -0.37 -2.72 -3.90
CA ARG A 286 -0.87 -3.94 -3.25
C ARG A 286 0.25 -4.97 -3.32
N VAL A 287 0.65 -5.49 -2.17
CA VAL A 287 1.76 -6.42 -2.02
C VAL A 287 1.23 -7.67 -1.35
N ASN A 288 1.53 -8.81 -1.94
CA ASN A 288 1.08 -10.09 -1.44
C ASN A 288 2.14 -11.16 -1.68
N THR A 289 2.22 -12.13 -0.77
CA THR A 289 3.11 -13.28 -0.90
C THR A 289 2.28 -14.57 -0.96
N GLN A 290 2.58 -15.40 -1.96
CA GLN A 290 2.02 -16.72 -2.20
C GLN A 290 3.14 -17.77 -2.18
N GLY A 291 3.36 -18.40 -1.01
CA GLY A 291 4.51 -19.26 -0.81
C GLY A 291 5.82 -18.47 -0.90
N ASP A 292 6.66 -18.81 -1.87
CA ASP A 292 7.91 -18.10 -2.17
C ASP A 292 7.74 -17.06 -3.30
N ARG A 293 6.53 -16.87 -3.84
CA ARG A 293 6.23 -15.92 -4.92
C ARG A 293 5.66 -14.62 -4.37
N ALA A 294 6.32 -13.50 -4.63
CA ALA A 294 5.74 -12.17 -4.44
C ALA A 294 4.83 -11.84 -5.63
N VAL A 295 3.68 -11.24 -5.34
CA VAL A 295 2.68 -10.79 -6.30
C VAL A 295 2.31 -9.36 -5.93
N ASN A 296 2.90 -8.41 -6.63
CA ASN A 296 2.81 -6.99 -6.32
C ASN A 296 2.12 -6.26 -7.46
N SER A 297 1.21 -5.35 -7.13
CA SER A 297 0.52 -4.48 -8.08
C SER A 297 0.81 -3.03 -7.71
N PHE A 298 1.44 -2.31 -8.62
CA PHE A 298 1.80 -0.90 -8.47
C PHE A 298 0.91 -0.06 -9.38
N TYR A 299 0.40 1.06 -8.87
CA TYR A 299 -0.41 2.01 -9.62
C TYR A 299 0.43 3.25 -9.84
N ASN A 300 0.89 3.42 -11.08
CA ASN A 300 1.94 4.35 -11.44
C ASN A 300 1.44 5.47 -12.34
N VAL A 301 2.08 6.61 -12.20
CA VAL A 301 2.00 7.74 -13.14
C VAL A 301 3.41 8.23 -13.45
N SER A 302 3.57 8.89 -14.59
CA SER A 302 4.76 9.68 -14.87
C SER A 302 4.85 10.88 -13.92
N ARG A 303 6.00 11.55 -13.85
CA ARG A 303 6.16 12.83 -13.10
C ARG A 303 5.17 13.94 -13.49
N LYS A 304 4.50 13.81 -14.65
CA LYS A 304 3.45 14.74 -15.08
C LYS A 304 2.07 14.39 -14.52
N GLY A 305 1.95 13.31 -13.76
CA GLY A 305 0.68 12.77 -13.27
C GLY A 305 -0.11 11.99 -14.32
N GLU A 306 0.50 11.67 -15.47
CA GLU A 306 -0.15 10.98 -16.58
C GLU A 306 0.19 9.50 -16.61
N LYS A 307 -0.74 8.68 -17.12
CA LYS A 307 -0.50 7.25 -17.38
C LYS A 307 0.62 7.05 -18.39
N VAL A 308 1.40 6.00 -18.17
CA VAL A 308 2.41 5.52 -19.11
C VAL A 308 1.74 4.57 -20.10
N VAL A 309 1.50 5.06 -21.31
CA VAL A 309 0.86 4.29 -22.40
C VAL A 309 1.77 4.05 -23.59
N ASP A 310 2.92 4.72 -23.64
CA ASP A 310 3.91 4.57 -24.70
C ASP A 310 4.55 3.16 -24.66
N PRO A 311 4.38 2.33 -25.71
CA PRO A 311 4.92 0.98 -25.76
C PRO A 311 6.43 0.91 -25.56
N ASP A 312 7.20 1.87 -26.10
CA ASP A 312 8.66 1.84 -26.01
C ASP A 312 9.11 2.07 -24.56
N LEU A 313 8.45 2.99 -23.86
CA LEU A 313 8.69 3.24 -22.44
C LEU A 313 8.25 2.06 -21.57
N LEU A 314 7.12 1.41 -21.88
CA LEU A 314 6.67 0.19 -21.19
C LEU A 314 7.67 -0.96 -21.35
N ASP A 315 8.25 -1.12 -22.54
CA ASP A 315 9.29 -2.10 -22.80
C ASP A 315 10.59 -1.77 -22.06
N GLN A 316 10.98 -0.50 -22.01
CA GLN A 316 12.12 -0.04 -21.22
C GLN A 316 11.94 -0.32 -19.71
N ILE A 317 10.77 0.00 -19.16
CA ILE A 317 10.41 -0.30 -17.76
C ILE A 317 10.52 -1.80 -17.50
N ARG A 318 9.99 -2.63 -18.42
CA ARG A 318 10.07 -4.09 -18.29
C ARG A 318 11.50 -4.58 -18.22
N GLN A 319 12.37 -4.13 -19.13
CA GLN A 319 13.77 -4.58 -19.18
C GLN A 319 14.53 -4.23 -17.90
N ILE A 320 14.41 -2.99 -17.43
CA ILE A 320 15.10 -2.53 -16.22
C ILE A 320 14.62 -3.31 -15.00
N LEU A 321 13.31 -3.52 -14.85
CA LEU A 321 12.79 -4.31 -13.75
C LEU A 321 13.28 -5.76 -13.83
N LEU A 322 13.23 -6.41 -15.01
CA LEU A 322 13.75 -7.78 -15.17
C LEU A 322 15.24 -7.89 -14.81
N GLU A 323 16.05 -6.89 -15.13
CA GLU A 323 17.46 -6.86 -14.76
C GLU A 323 17.68 -6.73 -13.25
N GLN A 324 16.89 -5.91 -12.56
CA GLN A 324 17.08 -5.61 -11.13
C GLN A 324 16.49 -6.66 -10.18
N ILE A 325 15.45 -7.37 -10.60
CA ILE A 325 14.73 -8.34 -9.76
C ILE A 325 14.66 -9.78 -10.34
N GLY A 326 15.27 -10.05 -11.50
CA GLY A 326 15.37 -11.38 -12.14
C GLY A 326 16.52 -12.26 -11.67
#